data_AF-A0A2E9ZQW8-F1
#
_entry.id   AF-A0A2E9ZQW8-F1
#
_cell.length_a   1.000
_cell.length_b   1.000
_cell.length_c   1.000
_cell.angle_alpha   90.00
_cell.angle_beta   90.00
_cell.angle_gamma   90.00
#
_symmetry.space_group_name_H-M   'P 1'
#
loop_
_entity.id
_entity.type
_entity.pdbx_description
1 polymer ?
#
loop_
_entity_poly.entity_id
_entity_poly.type
_entity_poly.pdbx_seq_one_letter_code
_entity_poly.pdbx_strand_id
1 'polypeptide(L)' 'ELLALDGDGFRAKFLGTPMKRTKRRGVLRNVCVALGNVGDAAAIPALERACGDPEPLIAEHAEWALGQVQRRLGL' A
#
# COMPACT_ATOMS: atom_id res chain seq x y z
N GLU A 1 -3.93 8.07 0.60
CA GLU A 1 -5.04 7.77 1.54
C GLU A 1 -5.15 6.29 1.92
N LEU A 2 -5.28 5.34 0.98
CA LEU A 2 -5.55 3.93 1.33
C LEU A 2 -4.44 3.24 2.15
N LEU A 3 -3.16 3.54 1.89
CA LEU A 3 -2.02 2.99 2.64
C LEU A 3 -1.97 3.45 4.11
N ALA A 4 -2.68 4.52 4.47
CA ALA A 4 -2.72 5.01 5.85
C ALA A 4 -3.79 4.32 6.71
N LEU A 5 -4.61 3.43 6.12
CA LEU A 5 -5.66 2.75 6.86
C LEU A 5 -5.06 1.66 7.74
N ASP A 6 -5.32 1.73 9.04
CA ASP A 6 -5.11 0.64 9.98
C ASP A 6 -6.28 -0.38 9.92
N GLY A 7 -6.28 -1.35 10.84
CA GLY A 7 -7.32 -2.37 10.90
C GLY A 7 -8.73 -1.80 11.10
N ASP A 8 -8.87 -0.85 12.00
CA ASP A 8 -10.16 -0.24 12.35
C ASP A 8 -10.65 0.74 11.29
N GLY A 9 -9.77 1.60 10.79
CA GLY A 9 -10.05 2.51 9.69
C GLY A 9 -10.45 1.77 8.42
N PHE A 10 -9.82 0.63 8.12
CA PHE A 10 -10.24 -0.21 6.99
C PHE A 10 -11.64 -0.78 7.20
N ARG A 11 -11.94 -1.30 8.39
CA ARG A 11 -13.26 -1.86 8.73
C ARG A 11 -14.36 -0.80 8.62
N ALA A 12 -14.10 0.41 9.13
CA ALA A 12 -15.04 1.53 9.07
C ALA A 12 -15.28 1.99 7.63
N LYS A 13 -14.22 2.21 6.85
CA LYS A 13 -14.31 2.71 5.47
C LYS A 13 -15.04 1.73 4.53
N PHE A 14 -14.88 0.42 4.73
CA PHE A 14 -15.44 -0.61 3.85
C PHE A 14 -16.63 -1.37 4.46
N LEU A 15 -17.25 -0.81 5.52
CA LEU A 15 -18.46 -1.36 6.11
C LEU A 15 -19.57 -1.51 5.06
N GLY A 16 -20.21 -2.67 4.99
CA GLY A 16 -21.28 -2.94 4.02
C GLY A 16 -20.81 -3.23 2.58
N THR A 17 -19.50 -3.27 2.31
CA THR A 17 -18.98 -3.55 0.97
C THR A 17 -18.39 -4.98 0.85
N PRO A 18 -18.32 -5.55 -0.37
CA PRO A 18 -17.66 -6.84 -0.61
C PRO A 18 -16.15 -6.84 -0.27
N MET A 19 -15.53 -5.66 -0.14
CA MET A 19 -14.09 -5.49 0.11
C MET A 19 -13.61 -6.13 1.43
N LYS A 20 -14.52 -6.41 2.36
CA LYS A 20 -14.20 -7.16 3.59
C LYS A 20 -13.62 -8.55 3.32
N ARG A 21 -13.95 -9.18 2.19
CA ARG A 21 -13.46 -10.53 1.82
C ARG A 21 -11.94 -10.53 1.58
N THR A 22 -11.43 -9.50 0.92
CA THR A 22 -10.00 -9.33 0.61
C THR A 22 -9.17 -8.91 1.83
N LYS A 23 -9.83 -8.30 2.84
CA LYS A 23 -9.25 -7.77 4.08
C LYS A 23 -8.20 -6.65 3.83
N ARG A 24 -7.82 -5.94 4.90
CA ARG A 24 -6.83 -4.85 4.85
C ARG A 24 -5.56 -5.27 4.11
N ARG A 25 -4.99 -6.42 4.49
CA ARG A 25 -3.75 -6.93 3.90
C ARG A 25 -3.80 -7.08 2.39
N GLY A 26 -4.90 -7.60 1.83
CA GLY A 26 -5.02 -7.81 0.39
C GLY A 26 -5.22 -6.49 -0.37
N VAL A 27 -5.96 -5.54 0.21
CA VAL A 27 -6.15 -4.22 -0.41
C VAL A 27 -4.84 -3.44 -0.40
N LEU A 28 -4.17 -3.33 0.75
CA LEU A 28 -2.94 -2.54 0.86
C LEU A 28 -1.81 -3.14 0.02
N ARG A 29 -1.68 -4.46 -0.02
CA ARG A 29 -0.79 -5.16 -0.97
C ARG A 29 -1.05 -4.72 -2.41
N ASN A 30 -2.30 -4.72 -2.86
CA ASN A 30 -2.64 -4.32 -4.23
C ASN A 30 -2.41 -2.83 -4.48
N VAL A 31 -2.60 -1.98 -3.47
CA VAL A 31 -2.28 -0.55 -3.55
C VAL A 31 -0.77 -0.35 -3.73
N CYS A 32 0.09 -1.05 -2.98
CA CYS A 32 1.54 -1.01 -3.20
C CYS A 32 1.90 -1.40 -4.64
N VAL A 33 1.32 -2.49 -5.16
CA VAL A 33 1.54 -2.92 -6.55
C VAL A 33 1.13 -1.84 -7.55
N ALA A 34 -0.04 -1.24 -7.37
CA ALA A 34 -0.53 -0.17 -8.24
C ALA A 34 0.40 1.05 -8.22
N LEU A 35 0.84 1.50 -7.04
CA LEU A 35 1.75 2.65 -6.91
C LEU A 35 3.12 2.38 -7.53
N GLY A 36 3.68 1.19 -7.30
CA GLY A 36 4.94 0.78 -7.94
C GLY A 36 4.84 0.74 -9.47
N ASN A 37 3.69 0.31 -10.01
CA ASN A 37 3.45 0.32 -11.45
C ASN A 37 3.36 1.73 -12.03
N VAL A 38 2.65 2.63 -11.34
CA VAL A 38 2.50 4.04 -11.73
C VAL A 38 3.83 4.78 -11.71
N GLY A 39 4.65 4.57 -10.66
CA GLY A 39 5.96 5.20 -10.56
C GLY A 39 5.95 6.70 -10.25
N ASP A 40 4.90 7.19 -9.58
CA ASP A 40 4.78 8.60 -9.18
C ASP A 40 5.63 8.90 -7.93
N ALA A 41 6.45 9.95 -7.99
CA ALA A 41 7.24 10.44 -6.86
C ALA A 41 6.38 10.80 -5.63
N ALA A 42 5.13 11.23 -5.83
CA ALA A 42 4.20 11.52 -4.75
C ALA A 42 3.84 10.29 -3.91
N ALA A 43 4.06 9.07 -4.43
CA ALA A 43 3.83 7.83 -3.71
C ALA A 43 4.93 7.52 -2.68
N ILE A 44 6.13 8.08 -2.83
CA ILE A 44 7.33 7.73 -2.03
C ILE A 44 7.07 7.85 -0.53
N PRO A 45 6.58 8.97 0.02
CA PRO A 45 6.40 9.09 1.46
C PRO A 45 5.35 8.11 2.03
N ALA A 46 4.36 7.72 1.22
CA ALA A 46 3.36 6.75 1.64
C ALA A 46 3.91 5.31 1.62
N LEU A 47 4.75 4.99 0.64
CA LEU A 47 5.43 3.70 0.53
C LEU A 47 6.46 3.52 1.65
N GLU A 48 7.28 4.54 1.95
CA GLU A 48 8.25 4.50 3.05
C GLU A 48 7.58 4.20 4.40
N ARG A 49 6.44 4.84 4.69
CA ARG A 49 5.67 4.51 5.90
C ARG A 49 5.13 3.08 5.88
N ALA A 50 4.69 2.59 4.72
CA ALA A 50 4.15 1.25 4.57
C ALA A 50 5.24 0.15 4.67
N CYS A 51 6.52 0.46 4.42
CA CYS A 51 7.62 -0.45 4.72
C CYS A 51 7.72 -0.79 6.22
N GLY A 52 7.24 0.10 7.10
CA GLY A 52 7.17 -0.15 8.54
C GLY A 52 5.88 -0.82 9.02
N ASP A 53 5.01 -1.32 8.13
CA ASP A 53 3.74 -1.92 8.53
C ASP A 53 3.98 -3.22 9.34
N PRO A 54 3.25 -3.47 10.45
CA PRO A 54 3.39 -4.69 11.23
C PRO A 54 2.94 -5.96 10.49
N GLU A 55 2.17 -5.85 9.40
CA GLU A 55 1.87 -6.98 8.51
C GLU A 55 3.01 -7.15 7.49
N PRO A 56 3.79 -8.25 7.55
CA PRO A 56 4.96 -8.45 6.69
C PRO A 56 4.62 -8.38 5.20
N LEU A 57 3.44 -8.88 4.80
CA LEU A 57 3.01 -8.85 3.40
C LEU A 57 2.88 -7.41 2.85
N ILE A 58 2.45 -6.46 3.69
CA ILE A 58 2.33 -5.06 3.26
C ILE A 58 3.73 -4.43 3.18
N ALA A 59 4.58 -4.65 4.19
CA ALA A 59 5.94 -4.14 4.23
C ALA A 59 6.76 -4.59 3.01
N GLU A 60 6.78 -5.88 2.71
CA GLU A 60 7.48 -6.45 1.54
C GLU A 60 7.02 -5.82 0.22
N HIS A 61 5.70 -5.61 0.05
CA HIS A 61 5.16 -5.02 -1.18
C HIS A 61 5.43 -3.52 -1.26
N ALA A 62 5.50 -2.82 -0.12
CA ALA A 62 5.86 -1.41 -0.06
C ALA A 62 7.33 -1.21 -0.46
N GLU A 63 8.24 -2.06 0.03
CA GLU A 63 9.66 -2.04 -0.36
C GLU A 63 9.84 -2.30 -1.85
N TRP A 64 9.15 -3.32 -2.38
CA TRP A 64 9.16 -3.60 -3.82
C TRP A 64 8.67 -2.39 -4.63
N ALA A 65 7.56 -1.78 -4.21
CA ALA A 65 6.95 -0.65 -4.90
C ALA A 65 7.85 0.59 -4.85
N LEU A 66 8.52 0.85 -3.73
CA LEU A 66 9.48 1.94 -3.59
C LEU A 66 10.64 1.79 -4.58
N GLY A 67 11.23 0.59 -4.66
CA GLY A 67 12.27 0.30 -5.65
C GLY A 67 11.78 0.40 -7.10
N GLN A 68 10.51 0.08 -7.36
CA GLN A 68 9.88 0.29 -8.67
C GLN A 68 9.72 1.75 -9.03
N VAL A 69 9.30 2.59 -8.07
CA VAL A 69 9.15 4.05 -8.26
C VAL A 69 10.51 4.68 -8.50
N GLN A 70 11.52 4.40 -7.67
CA GLN A 70 12.88 4.92 -7.83
C GLN A 70 13.46 4.60 -9.21
N ARG A 71 13.37 3.32 -9.63
CA ARG A 71 13.84 2.88 -10.96
C ARG A 71 13.15 3.64 -12.10
N ARG A 72 11.85 3.91 -12.00
CA ARG A 72 11.08 4.63 -13.03
C ARG A 72 11.43 6.11 -13.08
N LEU A 73 11.76 6.70 -11.93
CA LEU A 73 12.20 8.10 -11.82
C LEU A 73 13.68 8.28 -12.17
N GLY A 74 14.45 7.19 -12.30
CA GLY A 74 15.90 7.24 -12.54
C GLY A 74 16.71 7.64 -11.31
N LEU A 75 16.21 7.31 -10.11
CA LEU A 75 16.87 7.52 -8.82
C LEU A 75 17.76 6.34 -8.43
#